data_AF-A0A226C142-F1
#
_entry.id   AF-A0A226C142-F1
#
_cell.length_a   1.000
_cell.length_b   1.000
_cell.length_c   1.000
_cell.angle_alpha   90.00
_cell.angle_beta   90.00
_cell.angle_gamma   90.00
#
_symmetry.space_group_name_H-M   'P 1'
#
loop_
_entity.id
_entity.type
_entity.pdbx_description
1 polymer ?
#
loop_
_entity_poly.entity_id
_entity_poly.type
_entity_poly.pdbx_seq_one_letter_code
_entity_poly.pdbx_strand_id
1 'polypeptide(L)'
;MNLFDGEPEVIRIGSNFVRILAIVEPIHAMGLILANALQGAGDTMAPFYISTWVILRIPFAYFFAFIIGLQSSGIWIGMALTQLLQGVLTARKWKEKEIVSEEKYTVES
;
A
#
# COMPACT_ATOMS: atom_id res chain seq x y z
N MET A 1 -1.67 -0.62 32.43
CA MET A 1 -2.25 -1.72 31.63
C MET A 1 -1.20 -2.16 30.63
N ASN A 2 -0.58 -3.32 30.83
CA ASN A 2 0.24 -3.94 29.78
C ASN A 2 -0.74 -4.63 28.82
N LEU A 3 -0.85 -4.12 27.59
CA LEU A 3 -1.78 -4.66 26.59
C LEU A 3 -1.31 -6.01 26.03
N PHE A 4 -0.02 -6.29 26.17
CA PHE A 4 0.61 -7.55 25.82
C PHE A 4 1.25 -8.06 27.09
N ASP A 5 0.78 -9.19 27.62
CA ASP A 5 1.35 -9.79 28.83
C ASP A 5 2.81 -10.18 28.57
N GLY A 6 3.73 -9.29 28.93
CA GLY A 6 5.12 -9.53 29.32
C GLY A 6 6.09 -10.22 28.36
N GLU A 7 5.65 -10.87 27.29
CA GLU A 7 6.52 -11.76 26.52
C GLU A 7 7.45 -10.93 25.63
N PRO A 8 8.77 -10.89 25.92
CA PRO A 8 9.70 -9.97 25.26
C PRO A 8 9.77 -10.21 23.75
N GLU A 9 9.53 -11.45 23.31
CA GLU A 9 9.53 -11.82 21.91
C GLU A 9 8.36 -11.22 21.12
N VAL A 10 7.15 -11.19 21.70
CA VAL A 10 5.98 -10.59 21.06
C VAL A 10 6.17 -9.10 20.88
N ILE A 11 6.69 -8.42 21.92
CA ILE A 11 6.98 -6.98 21.88
C ILE A 11 8.03 -6.68 20.80
N ARG A 12 9.08 -7.51 20.70
CA ARG A 12 10.13 -7.34 19.69
C ARG A 12 9.58 -7.48 18.27
N ILE A 13 8.76 -8.51 18.01
CA ILE A 13 8.16 -8.75 16.69
C ILE A 13 7.18 -7.61 16.33
N GLY A 14 6.31 -7.23 17.26
CA GLY A 14 5.34 -6.15 17.08
C GLY A 14 6.00 -4.79 16.85
N SER A 15 7.05 -4.46 17.61
CA SER A 15 7.82 -3.23 17.41
C SER A 15 8.47 -3.18 16.02
N ASN A 16 9.04 -4.29 15.55
CA ASN A 16 9.62 -4.35 14.20
C ASN A 16 8.56 -4.15 13.11
N PHE A 17 7.39 -4.79 13.27
CA PHE A 17 6.25 -4.60 12.39
C PHE A 17 5.84 -3.12 12.28
N VAL A 18 5.61 -2.46 13.43
CA VAL A 18 5.18 -1.05 13.45
C VAL A 18 6.24 -0.15 12.81
N ARG A 19 7.53 -0.37 13.09
CA ARG A 19 8.62 0.44 12.50
C ARG A 19 8.68 0.31 10.97
N ILE A 20 8.53 -0.91 10.44
CA ILE A 20 8.57 -1.15 9.00
C ILE A 20 7.35 -0.52 8.32
N LEU A 21 6.16 -0.73 8.88
CA LEU A 21 4.93 -0.20 8.30
C LEU A 21 4.80 1.32 8.41
N ALA A 22 5.26 1.91 9.51
CA ALA A 22 5.17 3.36 9.72
C ALA A 22 5.80 4.18 8.59
N ILE A 23 6.80 3.64 7.90
CA ILE A 23 7.45 4.31 6.76
C ILE A 23 6.55 4.31 5.52
N VAL A 24 5.79 3.25 5.30
CA VAL A 24 4.98 3.07 4.08
C VAL A 24 3.54 3.54 4.26
N GLU A 25 3.01 3.50 5.48
CA GLU A 25 1.63 3.86 5.80
C GLU A 25 1.19 5.25 5.29
N PRO A 26 2.00 6.33 5.35
CA PRO A 26 1.59 7.62 4.78
C PRO A 26 1.29 7.54 3.29
N ILE A 27 2.10 6.79 2.52
CA ILE A 27 1.90 6.62 1.07
C ILE A 27 0.68 5.74 0.81
N HIS A 28 0.49 4.70 1.62
CA HIS A 28 -0.68 3.84 1.55
C HIS A 28 -1.98 4.60 1.83
N ALA A 29 -1.99 5.44 2.87
CA ALA A 29 -3.11 6.29 3.24
C ALA A 29 -3.48 7.28 2.12
N MET A 30 -2.48 7.94 1.51
CA MET A 30 -2.70 8.77 0.33
C MET A 30 -3.30 7.97 -0.83
N GLY A 31 -2.77 6.78 -1.10
CA GLY A 31 -3.31 5.86 -2.10
C GLY A 31 -4.78 5.51 -1.86
N LEU A 32 -5.16 5.27 -0.60
CA LEU A 32 -6.55 4.98 -0.23
C LEU A 32 -7.48 6.18 -0.47
N ILE A 33 -7.05 7.39 -0.11
CA ILE A 33 -7.81 8.62 -0.34
C ILE A 33 -8.03 8.82 -1.85
N LEU A 34 -6.97 8.69 -2.65
CA LEU A 34 -7.06 8.83 -4.11
C LEU A 34 -7.92 7.73 -4.74
N ALA A 35 -7.85 6.50 -4.25
CA ALA A 35 -8.70 5.41 -4.72
C ALA A 35 -10.18 5.71 -4.48
N ASN A 36 -10.52 6.27 -3.32
CA ASN A 36 -11.88 6.70 -3.00
C ASN A 36 -12.32 7.90 -3.84
N ALA A 37 -11.41 8.84 -4.12
CA ALA A 37 -11.68 9.97 -5.02
C ALA A 37 -11.95 9.52 -6.46
N LEU A 38 -11.17 8.55 -6.99
CA LEU A 38 -11.40 7.96 -8.32
C LEU A 38 -12.78 7.32 -8.42
N GLN A 39 -13.18 6.54 -7.41
CA GLN A 39 -14.51 5.94 -7.31
C GLN A 39 -15.62 7.01 -7.27
N GLY A 40 -15.44 8.07 -6.47
CA GLY A 40 -16.38 9.19 -6.39
C GLY A 40 -16.50 9.99 -7.69
N ALA A 41 -15.43 10.04 -8.49
CA ALA A 41 -15.39 10.66 -9.81
C ALA A 41 -15.83 9.72 -10.95
N GLY A 42 -16.49 8.61 -10.63
CA GLY A 42 -17.07 7.67 -11.61
C GLY A 42 -16.09 6.66 -12.23
N ASP A 43 -14.81 6.64 -11.83
CA ASP A 43 -13.83 5.64 -12.27
C ASP A 43 -13.63 4.58 -11.17
N THR A 44 -14.49 3.56 -11.19
CA THR A 44 -14.47 2.46 -10.22
C THR A 44 -13.58 1.30 -10.65
N MET A 45 -13.29 1.17 -11.95
CA MET A 45 -12.51 0.05 -12.49
C MET A 45 -11.01 0.20 -12.21
N ALA A 46 -10.45 1.41 -12.33
CA ALA A 46 -9.05 1.65 -12.01
C ALA A 46 -8.66 1.24 -10.57
N PRO A 47 -9.35 1.72 -9.51
CA PRO A 47 -9.04 1.32 -8.15
C PRO A 47 -9.32 -0.17 -7.88
N PHE A 48 -10.30 -0.78 -8.57
CA PHE A 48 -10.54 -2.22 -8.47
C PHE A 48 -9.34 -3.05 -8.97
N TYR A 49 -8.82 -2.77 -10.16
CA TYR A 49 -7.64 -3.46 -10.68
C TYR A 49 -6.40 -3.19 -9.82
N ILE A 50 -6.24 -1.96 -9.31
CA ILE A 50 -5.13 -1.62 -8.40
C ILE A 50 -5.25 -2.38 -7.06
N SER A 51 -6.47 -2.62 -6.58
CA SER A 51 -6.68 -3.39 -5.34
C SER A 51 -6.26 -4.86 -5.46
N THR A 52 -6.38 -5.43 -6.67
CA THR A 52 -6.05 -6.84 -6.97
C THR A 52 -4.57 -7.16 -6.77
N TRP A 53 -3.68 -6.16 -6.86
CA TRP A 53 -2.25 -6.32 -6.59
C TRP A 53 -1.92 -6.79 -5.17
N VAL A 54 -2.88 -6.74 -4.24
CA VAL A 54 -2.76 -7.35 -2.91
C VAL A 54 -2.44 -8.85 -2.98
N ILE A 55 -2.82 -9.54 -4.07
CA ILE A 55 -2.52 -10.95 -4.29
C ILE A 55 -0.99 -11.18 -4.33
N LEU A 56 -0.20 -10.21 -4.80
CA LEU A 56 1.27 -10.29 -4.78
C LEU A 56 1.87 -10.29 -3.37
N ARG A 57 1.07 -10.00 -2.33
CA ARG A 57 1.55 -9.98 -0.95
C ARG A 57 2.02 -11.35 -0.51
N ILE A 58 1.30 -12.40 -0.89
CA ILE A 58 1.63 -13.78 -0.52
C ILE A 58 2.96 -14.23 -1.12
N PRO A 59 3.19 -14.14 -2.45
CA PRO A 59 4.47 -14.54 -3.03
C PRO A 59 5.64 -13.67 -2.55
N PHE A 60 5.45 -12.35 -2.36
CA PHE A 60 6.52 -11.52 -1.80
C PHE A 60 6.82 -11.86 -0.34
N ALA A 61 5.80 -12.02 0.51
CA ALA A 61 6.02 -12.44 1.90
C ALA A 61 6.74 -13.80 1.95
N TYR A 62 6.34 -14.75 1.09
CA TYR A 62 7.01 -16.05 1.00
C TYR A 62 8.48 -15.91 0.57
N PHE A 63 8.74 -15.13 -0.48
CA PHE A 63 10.08 -14.89 -1.00
C PHE A 63 11.00 -14.26 0.07
N PHE A 64 10.57 -13.18 0.71
CA PHE A 64 11.39 -12.51 1.72
C PHE A 64 11.53 -13.33 3.01
N ALA A 65 10.48 -14.03 3.45
CA ALA A 65 10.52 -14.81 4.68
C ALA A 65 11.37 -16.08 4.55
N PHE A 66 11.19 -16.85 3.46
CA PHE A 66 11.75 -18.19 3.32
C PHE A 66 12.98 -18.24 2.41
N ILE A 67 13.02 -17.49 1.30
CA ILE A 67 14.13 -17.54 0.35
C ILE A 67 15.29 -16.65 0.82
N ILE A 68 14.99 -15.43 1.26
CA ILE A 68 16.01 -14.51 1.82
C ILE A 68 16.30 -14.84 3.30
N GLY A 69 15.43 -15.61 3.96
CA GLY A 69 15.63 -16.06 5.34
C GLY A 69 15.37 -14.98 6.39
N LEU A 70 14.61 -13.93 6.06
CA LEU A 70 14.29 -12.83 6.98
C LEU A 70 13.17 -13.17 7.98
N GLN A 71 12.60 -14.38 7.90
CA GLN A 71 11.54 -14.88 8.78
C GLN A 71 10.38 -13.87 8.89
N SER A 72 10.00 -13.47 10.10
CA SER A 72 8.90 -12.52 10.35
C SER A 72 9.14 -11.14 9.72
N SER A 73 10.38 -10.64 9.75
CA SER A 73 10.72 -9.37 9.09
C SER A 73 10.48 -9.44 7.58
N GLY A 74 10.70 -10.60 6.96
CA GLY A 74 10.43 -10.81 5.53
C GLY A 74 8.95 -10.67 5.18
N ILE A 75 8.06 -11.16 6.06
CA ILE A 75 6.60 -11.01 5.89
C ILE A 75 6.22 -9.52 5.92
N TRP A 76 6.75 -8.76 6.88
CA TRP A 76 6.47 -7.33 7.02
C TRP A 76 7.00 -6.51 5.85
N ILE A 77 8.19 -6.84 5.34
CA ILE A 77 8.76 -6.21 4.15
C ILE A 77 7.92 -6.52 2.90
N GLY A 78 7.48 -7.77 2.73
CA GLY A 78 6.59 -8.13 1.62
C GLY A 78 5.27 -7.36 1.67
N MET A 79 4.67 -7.22 2.85
CA MET A 79 3.47 -6.42 3.06
C MET A 79 3.70 -4.94 2.74
N ALA A 80 4.75 -4.34 3.28
CA ALA A 80 5.14 -2.96 3.03
C ALA A 80 5.35 -2.69 1.54
N LEU A 81 6.05 -3.59 0.82
CA LEU A 81 6.27 -3.45 -0.61
C LEU A 81 4.96 -3.45 -1.40
N THR A 82 4.02 -4.34 -1.06
CA THR A 82 2.70 -4.35 -1.73
C THR A 82 1.87 -3.10 -1.47
N GLN A 83 1.91 -2.57 -0.25
CA GLN A 83 1.21 -1.33 0.10
C GLN A 83 1.81 -0.13 -0.62
N LEU A 84 3.14 -0.08 -0.71
CA LEU A 84 3.86 0.95 -1.44
C LEU A 84 3.50 0.93 -2.93
N LEU A 85 3.53 -0.26 -3.55
CA LEU A 85 3.13 -0.44 -4.95
C LEU A 85 1.70 0.03 -5.18
N GLN A 86 0.77 -0.36 -4.31
CA GLN A 86 -0.63 0.07 -4.41
C GLN A 86 -0.77 1.59 -4.32
N GLY A 87 -0.14 2.22 -3.33
CA GLY A 87 -0.20 3.68 -3.16
C GLY A 87 0.37 4.44 -4.35
N VAL A 88 1.52 3.99 -4.87
CA VAL A 88 2.17 4.61 -6.04
C VAL A 88 1.34 4.40 -7.31
N LEU A 89 0.80 3.21 -7.54
CA LEU A 89 -0.03 2.93 -8.72
C LEU A 89 -1.30 3.78 -8.73
N THR A 90 -1.98 3.91 -7.58
CA THR A 90 -3.15 4.78 -7.48
C THR A 90 -2.80 6.25 -7.70
N ALA A 91 -1.69 6.72 -7.12
CA ALA A 91 -1.24 8.10 -7.32
C ALA A 91 -0.91 8.40 -8.79
N ARG A 92 -0.27 7.47 -9.49
CA ARG A 92 0.00 7.60 -10.93
C ARG A 92 -1.29 7.66 -11.75
N LYS A 93 -2.27 6.80 -11.42
CA LYS A 93 -3.56 6.80 -12.11
C LYS A 93 -4.38 8.06 -11.88
N TRP A 94 -4.33 8.62 -10.67
CA TRP A 94 -4.92 9.92 -10.39
C TRP A 94 -4.32 11.02 -11.29
N LYS A 95 -2.99 11.10 -11.36
CA LYS A 95 -2.30 12.11 -12.16
C LYS A 95 -2.62 11.99 -13.66
N GLU A 96 -2.75 10.78 -14.18
CA GLU A 96 -3.18 10.54 -15.57
C GLU A 96 -4.59 11.10 -15.82
N LYS A 97 -5.53 10.89 -14.91
CA LYS A 97 -6.91 11.41 -15.00
C LYS A 97 -6.97 12.94 -14.88
N GLU A 98 -6.16 13.52 -14.00
CA GLU A 98 -6.06 14.97 -13.78
C GLU A 98 -5.57 15.70 -15.04
N ILE A 99 -4.52 15.20 -15.71
CA ILE A 99 -3.98 15.77 -16.95
C ILE A 99 -5.02 15.76 -18.07
N VAL A 100 -5.74 14.65 -18.26
CA VAL A 100 -6.78 14.53 -19.30
C VAL A 100 -7.93 15.50 -19.04
N SER A 101 -8.24 15.76 -17.76
CA SER A 101 -9.24 16.75 -17.38
C SER A 101 -8.79 18.17 -17.77
N GLU A 102 -7.56 18.58 -17.41
CA GLU A 102 -7.01 19.91 -17.73
C GLU A 102 -6.91 20.18 -19.25
N GLU A 103 -6.49 19.19 -20.04
CA GLU A 103 -6.41 19.32 -21.50
C GLU A 103 -7.79 19.61 -22.12
N LYS A 104 -8.85 18.96 -21.62
CA LYS A 104 -10.21 19.14 -22.12
C LYS A 104 -10.74 20.56 -21.85
N TYR A 105 -10.41 21.15 -20.69
CA TYR A 105 -10.79 22.52 -20.38
C TYR A 105 -10.05 23.56 -21.23
N THR A 106 -8.80 23.28 -21.62
CA THR A 106 -7.98 24.20 -22.42
C THR A 106 -8.40 24.23 -23.90
N VAL A 107 -8.92 23.11 -24.41
CA VAL A 107 -9.35 23.00 -25.82
C VAL A 107 -10.77 23.56 -26.04
N GLU A 108 -11.64 23.55 -25.01
CA GLU A 108 -13.00 24.08 -25.09
C GLU A 108 -13.13 25.57 -24.74
N SER A 109 -12.05 26.25 -24.35
CA SER A 109 -11.97 27.70 -24.03
C SER A 109 -11.42 28.55 -25.17
#